data_AF-A0A7C1WKD1-F1
#
_entry.id   AF-A0A7C1WKD1-F1
#
_cell.length_a   1.000
_cell.length_b   1.000
_cell.length_c   1.000
_cell.angle_alpha   90.00
_cell.angle_beta   90.00
_cell.angle_gamma   90.00
#
_symmetry.space_group_name_H-M   'P 1'
#
loop_
_entity.id
_entity.type
_entity.pdbx_description
1 polymer ?
#
loop_
_entity_poly.entity_id
_entity_poly.type
_entity_poly.pdbx_seq_one_letter_code
_entity_poly.pdbx_strand_id
1 'polypeptide(L)'
;MSPQAATTGRLAEKPGDRSPYIVDAHHGGKASEMRLVEMSWGRLVDVHDVDANGVPNATPLFRDLVVKESVISDATGYVLERNPVTARTRLIIRRTFGAPARGGVTFEDLLRAAEGPLAPVQPRALAGTSSLPFSLVPRNACLVLRFDDLLEDSAATARSLEQTLSLHTGYPPTSPFRARVLFDPNHGGVSGGAFHSTRVLVDLTISPAEIAGIATPVPPNPVGLPASIPDAPQANVSLELPFEVDPARGQFLILRNLSGARLASEDNGPIVTTQTPSLQRALRS
;
A
#
# COMPACT_ATOMS: atom_id res chain seq x y z
N MET A 1 -22.96 -6.88 7.93
CA MET A 1 -22.27 -8.17 8.23
C MET A 1 -21.03 -7.85 9.03
N SER A 2 -20.70 -8.61 10.07
CA SER A 2 -19.43 -8.40 10.81
C SER A 2 -18.24 -8.85 9.97
N PRO A 3 -17.08 -8.19 10.04
CA PRO A 3 -15.87 -8.61 9.33
C PRO A 3 -15.38 -9.96 9.86
N GLN A 4 -14.77 -10.77 8.99
CA GLN A 4 -14.22 -12.07 9.37
C GLN A 4 -12.91 -11.86 10.15
N ALA A 5 -13.01 -11.66 11.47
CA ALA A 5 -11.89 -11.24 12.33
C ALA A 5 -11.03 -12.40 12.87
N ALA A 6 -11.48 -13.66 12.81
CA ALA A 6 -10.87 -14.77 13.54
C ALA A 6 -9.48 -15.21 13.03
N THR A 7 -8.99 -14.66 11.92
CA THR A 7 -7.74 -15.06 11.26
C THR A 7 -6.82 -13.88 10.91
N THR A 8 -7.19 -12.65 11.22
CA THR A 8 -6.45 -11.44 10.83
C THR A 8 -5.03 -11.41 11.42
N GLY A 9 -4.04 -10.98 10.63
CA GLY A 9 -2.63 -10.91 11.02
C GLY A 9 -1.91 -12.27 11.06
N ARG A 10 -2.56 -13.34 10.60
CA ARG A 10 -1.98 -14.68 10.46
C ARG A 10 -1.48 -14.88 9.03
N LEU A 11 -0.37 -15.60 8.88
CA LEU A 11 0.05 -16.15 7.59
C LEU A 11 -0.84 -17.31 7.15
N ALA A 12 -1.19 -17.31 5.87
CA ALA A 12 -1.88 -18.37 5.16
C ALA A 12 -1.23 -18.59 3.79
N GLU A 13 -1.56 -19.69 3.12
CA GLU A 13 -1.09 -19.97 1.75
C GLU A 13 -2.17 -19.56 0.74
N LYS A 14 -1.76 -18.90 -0.34
CA LYS A 14 -2.67 -18.57 -1.44
C LYS A 14 -3.12 -19.85 -2.16
N PRO A 15 -4.38 -19.94 -2.58
CA PRO A 15 -4.81 -21.01 -3.49
C PRO A 15 -3.99 -20.99 -4.78
N GLY A 16 -3.57 -22.17 -5.25
CA GLY A 16 -2.79 -22.31 -6.48
C GLY A 16 -1.28 -22.36 -6.21
N ASP A 17 -0.62 -21.20 -6.16
CA ASP A 17 0.85 -21.13 -6.09
C ASP A 17 1.44 -21.38 -4.70
N ARG A 18 0.58 -21.48 -3.68
CA ARG A 18 0.94 -21.69 -2.27
C ARG A 18 1.89 -20.63 -1.69
N SER A 19 2.04 -19.48 -2.34
CA SER A 19 2.80 -18.37 -1.78
C SER A 19 2.14 -17.87 -0.50
N PRO A 20 2.92 -17.44 0.51
CA PRO A 20 2.36 -16.96 1.75
C PRO A 20 1.70 -15.59 1.55
N TYR A 21 0.64 -15.33 2.32
CA TYR A 21 0.02 -14.02 2.47
C TYR A 21 -0.46 -13.83 3.90
N ILE A 22 -0.74 -12.59 4.26
CA ILE A 22 -1.22 -12.17 5.57
C ILE A 22 -2.70 -11.88 5.45
N VAL A 23 -3.47 -12.58 6.28
CA VAL A 23 -4.93 -12.44 6.27
C VAL A 23 -5.31 -11.09 6.88
N ASP A 24 -6.06 -10.29 6.15
CA ASP A 24 -6.68 -9.06 6.65
C ASP A 24 -8.12 -9.32 7.11
N ALA A 25 -8.69 -8.39 7.88
CA ALA A 25 -10.13 -8.40 8.14
C ALA A 25 -10.88 -7.95 6.88
N HIS A 26 -11.89 -8.71 6.45
CA HIS A 26 -12.68 -8.39 5.26
C HIS A 26 -14.14 -8.90 5.38
N HIS A 27 -15.02 -8.50 4.43
CA HIS A 27 -16.41 -8.95 4.31
C HIS A 27 -16.62 -9.97 3.18
N GLY A 28 -15.56 -10.65 2.77
CA GLY A 28 -15.58 -11.70 1.74
C GLY A 28 -15.80 -11.18 0.31
N GLY A 29 -15.66 -9.87 0.08
CA GLY A 29 -15.95 -9.18 -1.16
C GLY A 29 -17.44 -8.88 -1.36
N LYS A 30 -18.26 -9.00 -0.31
CA LYS A 30 -19.73 -8.93 -0.37
C LYS A 30 -20.31 -7.72 0.34
N ALA A 31 -19.49 -6.79 0.81
CA ALA A 31 -20.01 -5.56 1.40
C ALA A 31 -20.80 -4.77 0.35
N SER A 32 -21.94 -4.21 0.74
CA SER A 32 -22.75 -3.37 -0.15
C SER A 32 -22.10 -1.99 -0.40
N GLU A 33 -21.16 -1.61 0.46
CA GLU A 33 -20.31 -0.44 0.34
C GLU A 33 -18.95 -0.75 0.96
N MET A 34 -17.89 -0.15 0.41
CA MET A 34 -16.52 -0.32 0.86
C MET A 34 -16.02 0.95 1.56
N ARG A 35 -15.19 0.81 2.60
CA ARG A 35 -14.58 1.94 3.31
C ARG A 35 -13.07 1.86 3.26
N LEU A 36 -12.42 3.01 3.06
CA LEU A 36 -11.01 3.20 3.36
C LEU A 36 -10.85 3.31 4.87
N VAL A 37 -10.50 2.21 5.52
CA VAL A 37 -10.36 2.12 6.97
C VAL A 37 -9.13 2.89 7.44
N GLU A 38 -8.06 2.84 6.67
CA GLU A 38 -6.77 3.36 7.07
C GLU A 38 -5.94 3.75 5.86
N MET A 39 -5.18 4.83 6.01
CA MET A 39 -4.07 5.16 5.14
C MET A 39 -2.83 5.27 6.02
N SER A 40 -1.77 4.56 5.66
CA SER A 40 -0.51 4.57 6.38
C SER A 40 0.66 4.60 5.39
N TRP A 41 1.89 4.68 5.89
CA TRP A 41 3.06 4.65 5.04
C TRP A 41 4.21 3.86 5.66
N GLY A 42 5.07 3.34 4.79
CA GLY A 42 6.28 2.63 5.18
C GLY A 42 7.29 2.55 4.04
N ARG A 43 8.22 1.61 4.14
CA ARG A 43 9.23 1.33 3.11
C ARG A 43 8.83 0.09 2.33
N LEU A 44 8.74 0.21 1.01
CA LEU A 44 8.52 -0.93 0.13
C LEU A 44 9.81 -1.75 0.00
N VAL A 45 9.72 -3.06 0.26
CA VAL A 45 10.85 -3.99 0.21
C VAL A 45 10.44 -5.34 -0.38
N ASP A 46 11.41 -6.02 -0.98
CA ASP A 46 11.33 -7.46 -1.22
C ASP A 46 11.88 -8.19 0.01
N VAL A 47 11.09 -9.07 0.63
CA VAL A 47 11.48 -9.83 1.83
C VAL A 47 12.00 -11.21 1.46
N HIS A 48 13.15 -11.57 2.01
CA HIS A 48 13.77 -12.86 1.83
C HIS A 48 14.07 -13.51 3.18
N ASP A 49 13.95 -14.83 3.22
CA ASP A 49 14.49 -15.65 4.29
C ASP A 49 15.91 -16.14 3.94
N VAL A 50 16.49 -16.94 4.83
CA VAL A 50 17.79 -17.59 4.63
C VAL A 50 17.66 -19.10 4.63
N ASP A 51 18.55 -19.80 3.91
CA ASP A 51 18.66 -21.25 3.97
C ASP A 51 19.22 -21.75 5.32
N ALA A 52 19.38 -23.07 5.45
CA ALA A 52 19.93 -23.70 6.66
C ALA A 52 21.37 -23.26 7.01
N ASN A 53 22.12 -22.74 6.04
CA ASN A 53 23.47 -22.22 6.21
C ASN A 53 23.50 -20.71 6.50
N GLY A 54 22.33 -20.05 6.51
CA GLY A 54 22.21 -18.61 6.70
C GLY A 54 22.44 -17.80 5.41
N VAL A 55 22.46 -18.46 4.25
CA VAL A 55 22.61 -17.79 2.95
C VAL A 55 21.24 -17.24 2.52
N PRO A 56 21.12 -15.95 2.17
CA PRO A 56 19.85 -15.37 1.74
C PRO A 56 19.34 -16.02 0.44
N ASN A 57 18.08 -16.49 0.45
CA ASN A 57 17.47 -17.10 -0.74
C ASN A 57 17.36 -16.11 -1.90
N ALA A 58 17.65 -16.52 -3.13
CA ALA A 58 17.68 -15.61 -4.29
C ALA A 58 16.29 -15.05 -4.65
N THR A 59 15.25 -15.86 -4.49
CA THR A 59 13.86 -15.45 -4.73
C THR A 59 13.27 -14.87 -3.45
N PRO A 60 12.59 -13.71 -3.50
CA PRO A 60 11.88 -13.18 -2.34
C PRO A 60 10.69 -14.07 -1.97
N LEU A 61 10.46 -14.20 -0.67
CA LEU A 61 9.27 -14.84 -0.12
C LEU A 61 8.05 -13.92 -0.21
N PHE A 62 8.24 -12.62 0.04
CA PHE A 62 7.24 -11.58 -0.17
C PHE A 62 7.80 -10.51 -1.10
N ARG A 63 7.05 -10.16 -2.14
CA ARG A 63 7.41 -9.07 -3.06
C ARG A 63 6.60 -7.83 -2.73
N ASP A 64 7.19 -6.66 -2.91
CA ASP A 64 6.49 -5.39 -2.71
C ASP A 64 5.78 -5.32 -1.33
N LEU A 65 6.44 -5.79 -0.26
CA LEU A 65 5.92 -5.71 1.10
C LEU A 65 6.27 -4.36 1.73
N VAL A 66 5.31 -3.71 2.38
CA VAL A 66 5.57 -2.47 3.11
C VAL A 66 5.93 -2.77 4.57
N VAL A 67 7.12 -2.36 4.98
CA VAL A 67 7.60 -2.49 6.36
C VAL A 67 7.72 -1.12 7.03
N LYS A 68 7.67 -1.10 8.37
CA LYS A 68 7.83 0.14 9.14
C LYS A 68 9.20 0.79 8.87
N GLU A 69 9.24 2.11 8.95
CA GLU A 69 10.45 2.89 8.68
C GLU A 69 11.63 2.57 9.59
N SER A 70 11.33 2.13 10.83
CA SER A 70 12.31 1.86 11.89
C SER A 70 13.03 0.53 11.74
N VAL A 71 12.68 -0.27 10.72
CA VAL A 71 13.47 -1.47 10.37
C VAL A 71 14.83 -1.02 9.87
N ILE A 72 15.87 -1.46 10.59
CA ILE A 72 17.27 -1.23 10.27
C ILE A 72 18.01 -2.56 10.33
N SER A 73 19.15 -2.65 9.62
CA SER A 73 20.04 -3.80 9.73
C SER A 73 20.56 -3.94 11.16
N ASP A 74 20.59 -5.17 11.66
CA ASP A 74 21.13 -5.50 12.96
C ASP A 74 21.96 -6.80 12.91
N ALA A 75 22.48 -7.22 14.06
CA ALA A 75 23.34 -8.40 14.12
C ALA A 75 22.55 -9.73 14.03
N THR A 76 21.25 -9.74 14.33
CA THR A 76 20.53 -10.98 14.73
C THR A 76 19.24 -11.25 13.98
N GLY A 77 18.52 -10.22 13.55
CA GLY A 77 17.20 -10.27 12.92
C GLY A 77 17.22 -9.89 11.45
N TYR A 78 17.71 -8.68 11.12
CA TYR A 78 17.50 -8.07 9.81
C TYR A 78 18.80 -7.67 9.10
N VAL A 79 18.81 -7.83 7.77
CA VAL A 79 19.74 -7.11 6.89
C VAL A 79 18.91 -6.37 5.86
N LEU A 80 19.06 -5.05 5.83
CA LEU A 80 18.40 -4.18 4.88
C LEU A 80 19.43 -3.70 3.87
N GLU A 81 19.25 -4.12 2.62
CA GLU A 81 20.15 -3.83 1.51
C GLU A 81 19.40 -3.05 0.43
N ARG A 82 20.11 -2.15 -0.24
CA ARG A 82 19.60 -1.49 -1.44
C ARG A 82 20.49 -1.85 -2.60
N ASN A 83 19.91 -2.41 -3.65
CA ASN A 83 20.64 -2.70 -4.87
C ASN A 83 21.03 -1.37 -5.55
N PRO A 84 22.32 -1.09 -5.77
CA PRO A 84 22.77 0.19 -6.33
C PRO A 84 22.37 0.36 -7.80
N VAL A 85 22.08 -0.73 -8.52
CA VAL A 85 21.70 -0.72 -9.93
C VAL A 85 20.19 -0.58 -10.09
N THR A 86 19.41 -1.42 -9.38
CA THR A 86 17.95 -1.42 -9.52
C THR A 86 17.24 -0.48 -8.55
N ALA A 87 17.97 0.12 -7.61
CA ALA A 87 17.47 0.93 -6.50
C ALA A 87 16.45 0.23 -5.57
N ARG A 88 16.16 -1.06 -5.81
CA ARG A 88 15.26 -1.87 -4.99
C ARG A 88 15.84 -2.13 -3.63
N THR A 89 14.97 -2.08 -2.62
CA THR A 89 15.32 -2.41 -1.25
C THR A 89 14.92 -3.85 -0.96
N ARG A 90 15.84 -4.60 -0.37
CA ARG A 90 15.66 -5.98 0.07
C ARG A 90 15.79 -6.04 1.58
N LEU A 91 14.81 -6.67 2.23
CA LEU A 91 14.88 -7.05 3.64
C LEU A 91 15.17 -8.54 3.74
N ILE A 92 16.33 -8.89 4.29
CA ILE A 92 16.68 -10.27 4.60
C ILE A 92 16.41 -10.50 6.07
N ILE A 93 15.47 -11.40 6.37
CA ILE A 93 15.24 -11.89 7.73
C ILE A 93 16.21 -13.06 7.94
N ARG A 94 17.07 -12.97 8.96
CA ARG A 94 18.12 -13.96 9.26
C ARG A 94 17.55 -15.24 9.91
N ARG A 95 16.41 -15.72 9.43
CA ARG A 95 15.74 -16.95 9.83
C ARG A 95 15.19 -17.64 8.59
N THR A 96 15.19 -18.97 8.61
CA THR A 96 14.54 -19.78 7.57
C THR A 96 13.04 -19.77 7.80
N PHE A 97 12.26 -19.56 6.75
CA PHE A 97 10.81 -19.57 6.84
C PHE A 97 10.27 -20.93 7.29
N GLY A 98 9.31 -20.96 8.23
CA GLY A 98 8.73 -22.19 8.78
C GLY A 98 9.68 -23.03 9.66
N ALA A 99 10.93 -22.60 9.88
CA ALA A 99 11.85 -23.30 10.77
C ALA A 99 11.54 -23.01 12.25
N PRO A 100 11.88 -23.93 13.17
CA PRO A 100 11.73 -23.69 14.60
C PRO A 100 12.44 -22.42 15.08
N ALA A 101 11.93 -21.84 16.17
CA ALA A 101 12.48 -20.63 16.75
C ALA A 101 13.97 -20.76 17.09
N ARG A 102 14.79 -19.81 16.63
CA ARG A 102 16.21 -19.72 16.98
C ARG A 102 16.42 -18.53 17.92
N GLY A 103 16.78 -18.84 19.17
CA GLY A 103 16.84 -17.84 20.24
C GLY A 103 15.45 -17.34 20.68
N GLY A 104 14.43 -18.20 20.57
CA GLY A 104 13.06 -17.88 21.00
C GLY A 104 12.25 -17.02 20.02
N VAL A 105 12.80 -16.71 18.84
CA VAL A 105 12.14 -15.88 17.81
C VAL A 105 12.16 -16.62 16.47
N THR A 106 11.00 -16.68 15.81
CA THR A 106 10.80 -17.29 14.49
C THR A 106 10.99 -16.27 13.35
N PHE A 107 10.92 -16.72 12.10
CA PHE A 107 10.86 -15.80 10.95
C PHE A 107 9.59 -14.94 11.01
N GLU A 108 8.46 -15.57 11.34
CA GLU A 108 7.14 -14.97 11.37
C GLU A 108 7.01 -13.90 12.46
N ASP A 109 7.68 -14.10 13.60
CA ASP A 109 7.77 -13.09 14.65
C ASP A 109 8.52 -11.84 14.18
N LEU A 110 9.64 -12.02 13.45
CA LEU A 110 10.41 -10.93 12.87
C LEU A 110 9.64 -10.24 11.74
N LEU A 111 8.99 -11.00 10.86
CA LEU A 111 8.14 -10.45 9.82
C LEU A 111 7.04 -9.57 10.43
N ARG A 112 6.27 -10.11 11.39
CA ARG A 112 5.21 -9.35 12.08
C ARG A 112 5.76 -8.11 12.80
N ALA A 113 6.95 -8.19 13.38
CA ALA A 113 7.59 -7.04 14.00
C ALA A 113 8.02 -5.96 12.99
N ALA A 114 8.47 -6.36 11.79
CA ALA A 114 8.79 -5.47 10.69
C ALA A 114 7.53 -4.83 10.06
N GLU A 115 6.43 -5.57 10.03
CA GLU A 115 5.11 -5.09 9.57
C GLU A 115 4.30 -4.34 10.63
N GLY A 116 4.80 -4.30 11.86
CA GLY A 116 4.15 -3.63 12.99
C GLY A 116 3.62 -2.24 12.63
N PRO A 117 2.68 -1.69 13.42
CA PRO A 117 1.78 -0.62 12.96
C PRO A 117 2.55 0.47 12.21
N LEU A 118 2.17 0.64 10.95
CA LEU A 118 2.77 1.61 10.05
C LEU A 118 2.41 3.03 10.51
N ALA A 119 3.19 4.02 10.10
CA ALA A 119 2.92 5.41 10.46
C ALA A 119 1.62 5.87 9.77
N PRO A 120 0.60 6.33 10.52
CA PRO A 120 -0.69 6.66 9.93
C PRO A 120 -0.67 8.02 9.20
N VAL A 121 -1.41 8.09 8.11
CA VAL A 121 -1.76 9.34 7.42
C VAL A 121 -3.13 9.78 7.90
N GLN A 122 -3.17 10.92 8.59
CA GLN A 122 -4.42 11.44 9.16
C GLN A 122 -5.40 11.82 8.04
N PRO A 123 -6.71 11.51 8.20
CA PRO A 123 -7.71 11.80 7.19
C PRO A 123 -8.02 13.30 7.18
N ARG A 124 -7.23 14.07 6.43
CA ARG A 124 -7.37 15.52 6.26
C ARG A 124 -7.67 15.88 4.80
N ALA A 125 -8.46 16.93 4.59
CA ALA A 125 -8.69 17.57 3.30
C ALA A 125 -7.85 18.84 3.17
N LEU A 126 -7.67 19.30 1.92
CA LEU A 126 -7.04 20.58 1.60
C LEU A 126 -7.88 21.78 2.04
N ALA A 127 -9.21 21.64 1.93
CA ALA A 127 -10.14 22.68 2.34
C ALA A 127 -10.01 22.91 3.86
N GLY A 128 -10.06 24.19 4.27
CA GLY A 128 -9.81 24.66 5.65
C GLY A 128 -10.75 24.14 6.75
N THR A 129 -11.48 23.05 6.49
CA THR A 129 -12.25 22.29 7.48
C THR A 129 -11.39 21.32 8.28
N SER A 130 -10.19 20.98 7.79
CA SER A 130 -9.26 20.11 8.53
C SER A 130 -8.35 20.92 9.46
N SER A 131 -8.25 20.51 10.73
CA SER A 131 -7.28 21.09 11.66
C SER A 131 -5.84 20.80 11.22
N LEU A 132 -4.88 21.61 11.66
CA LEU A 132 -3.46 21.29 11.55
C LEU A 132 -3.04 20.37 12.71
N PRO A 133 -1.92 19.64 12.60
CA PRO A 133 -0.99 19.52 11.46
C PRO A 133 -1.35 18.39 10.49
N PHE A 134 -0.93 18.53 9.22
CA PHE A 134 -0.95 17.42 8.25
C PHE A 134 0.13 16.39 8.57
N SER A 135 -0.13 15.11 8.27
CA SER A 135 0.87 14.05 8.37
C SER A 135 2.07 14.34 7.46
N LEU A 136 3.27 14.20 8.00
CA LEU A 136 4.52 14.28 7.24
C LEU A 136 4.91 12.87 6.78
N VAL A 137 5.16 12.71 5.49
CA VAL A 137 5.47 11.43 4.85
C VAL A 137 6.79 11.55 4.07
N PRO A 138 7.75 10.64 4.24
CA PRO A 138 8.97 10.67 3.43
C PRO A 138 8.67 10.63 1.94
N ARG A 139 9.45 11.40 1.18
CA ARG A 139 9.29 11.55 -0.27
C ARG A 139 9.31 10.21 -1.03
N ASN A 140 10.09 9.26 -0.52
CA ASN A 140 10.31 7.93 -1.06
C ASN A 140 9.55 6.82 -0.29
N ALA A 141 8.50 7.18 0.46
CA ALA A 141 7.66 6.19 1.11
C ALA A 141 6.76 5.46 0.10
N CYS A 142 6.21 4.33 0.54
CA CYS A 142 5.03 3.73 -0.08
C CYS A 142 3.83 3.97 0.82
N LEU A 143 2.73 4.46 0.23
CA LEU A 143 1.47 4.64 0.92
C LEU A 143 0.67 3.33 0.83
N VAL A 144 0.05 2.93 1.94
CA VAL A 144 -0.82 1.77 2.04
C VAL A 144 -2.23 2.27 2.29
N LEU A 145 -3.15 1.96 1.38
CA LEU A 145 -4.57 2.25 1.51
C LEU A 145 -5.28 0.94 1.83
N ARG A 146 -5.79 0.80 3.07
CA ARG A 146 -6.45 -0.43 3.52
C ARG A 146 -7.97 -0.27 3.54
N PHE A 147 -8.64 -1.18 2.85
CA PHE A 147 -10.10 -1.22 2.76
C PHE A 147 -10.66 -2.31 3.68
N ASP A 148 -11.95 -2.19 4.03
CA ASP A 148 -12.66 -3.15 4.88
C ASP A 148 -13.16 -4.39 4.12
N ASP A 149 -12.91 -4.49 2.81
CA ASP A 149 -13.35 -5.61 2.00
C ASP A 149 -12.36 -6.02 0.91
N LEU A 150 -12.60 -7.19 0.29
CA LEU A 150 -11.79 -7.71 -0.81
C LEU A 150 -12.04 -6.90 -2.08
N LEU A 151 -10.96 -6.36 -2.66
CA LEU A 151 -10.96 -5.54 -3.86
C LEU A 151 -11.18 -6.41 -5.10
N GLU A 152 -11.82 -5.82 -6.11
CA GLU A 152 -11.83 -6.40 -7.45
C GLU A 152 -10.48 -6.14 -8.12
N ASP A 153 -9.60 -7.14 -8.05
CA ASP A 153 -8.18 -7.05 -8.40
C ASP A 153 -7.79 -7.93 -9.59
N SER A 154 -8.73 -8.21 -10.50
CA SER A 154 -8.41 -8.95 -11.72
C SER A 154 -7.28 -8.30 -12.52
N ALA A 155 -6.62 -9.11 -13.36
CA ALA A 155 -5.53 -8.65 -14.22
C ALA A 155 -5.94 -7.52 -15.19
N ALA A 156 -7.24 -7.35 -15.46
CA ALA A 156 -7.76 -6.21 -16.22
C ALA A 156 -7.81 -4.96 -15.35
N THR A 157 -8.42 -5.04 -14.16
CA THR A 157 -8.51 -3.92 -13.21
C THR A 157 -7.13 -3.44 -12.78
N ALA A 158 -6.19 -4.36 -12.54
CA ALA A 158 -4.81 -4.04 -12.17
C ALA A 158 -4.06 -3.20 -13.23
N ARG A 159 -4.40 -3.34 -14.53
CA ARG A 159 -3.79 -2.56 -15.62
C ARG A 159 -4.33 -1.14 -15.75
N SER A 160 -5.42 -0.84 -15.06
CA SER A 160 -6.08 0.47 -15.10
C SER A 160 -6.26 1.05 -13.69
N LEU A 161 -5.60 0.47 -12.69
CA LEU A 161 -5.75 0.84 -11.29
C LEU A 161 -5.30 2.29 -11.05
N GLU A 162 -4.32 2.78 -11.79
CA GLU A 162 -3.87 4.17 -11.74
C GLU A 162 -4.93 5.19 -12.18
N GLN A 163 -6.02 4.74 -12.81
CA GLN A 163 -7.15 5.58 -13.21
C GLN A 163 -8.23 5.67 -12.12
N THR A 164 -8.18 4.79 -11.11
CA THR A 164 -9.16 4.77 -10.01
C THR A 164 -8.78 5.68 -8.85
N LEU A 165 -7.59 6.28 -8.89
CA LEU A 165 -7.11 7.25 -7.91
C LEU A 165 -6.24 8.30 -8.57
N SER A 166 -6.19 9.50 -7.98
CA SER A 166 -5.35 10.59 -8.44
C SER A 166 -4.45 11.08 -7.32
N LEU A 167 -3.21 11.41 -7.66
CA LEU A 167 -2.25 12.02 -6.75
C LEU A 167 -1.83 13.38 -7.33
N HIS A 168 -1.93 14.42 -6.51
CA HIS A 168 -1.59 15.79 -6.89
C HIS A 168 -0.52 16.35 -5.95
N THR A 169 0.29 17.26 -6.46
CA THR A 169 1.37 17.92 -5.72
C THR A 169 1.41 19.42 -6.00
N GLY A 170 2.08 20.19 -5.12
CA GLY A 170 2.25 21.65 -5.25
C GLY A 170 1.55 22.44 -4.14
N TYR A 171 1.50 23.77 -4.29
CA TYR A 171 0.91 24.70 -3.33
C TYR A 171 -0.09 25.64 -4.02
N PRO A 172 -1.41 25.34 -4.03
CA PRO A 172 -2.05 24.10 -3.55
C PRO A 172 -1.71 22.88 -4.43
N PRO A 173 -1.94 21.65 -3.95
CA PRO A 173 -1.57 20.45 -4.69
C PRO A 173 -2.57 20.16 -5.82
N THR A 174 -2.31 20.74 -6.98
CA THR A 174 -3.13 20.64 -8.18
C THR A 174 -2.38 20.03 -9.36
N SER A 175 -1.05 19.89 -9.28
CA SER A 175 -0.25 19.31 -10.37
C SER A 175 -0.26 17.78 -10.27
N PRO A 176 -0.73 17.05 -11.30
CA PRO A 176 -0.76 15.60 -11.29
C PRO A 176 0.63 15.00 -11.05
N PHE A 177 0.69 13.97 -10.21
CA PHE A 177 1.88 13.18 -9.94
C PHE A 177 1.60 11.72 -10.32
N ARG A 178 2.50 11.12 -11.10
CA ARG A 178 2.40 9.73 -11.50
C ARG A 178 3.21 8.86 -10.54
N ALA A 179 2.51 8.02 -9.78
CA ALA A 179 3.07 7.01 -8.90
C ALA A 179 2.89 5.61 -9.51
N ARG A 180 3.64 4.61 -9.02
CA ARG A 180 3.34 3.21 -9.30
C ARG A 180 2.23 2.78 -8.34
N VAL A 181 1.11 2.34 -8.89
CA VAL A 181 -0.05 1.89 -8.12
C VAL A 181 -0.26 0.40 -8.37
N LEU A 182 -0.44 -0.38 -7.31
CA LEU A 182 -0.68 -1.82 -7.39
C LEU A 182 -1.58 -2.30 -6.25
N PHE A 183 -2.26 -3.42 -6.45
CA PHE A 183 -2.86 -4.15 -5.34
C PHE A 183 -1.76 -4.79 -4.50
N ASP A 184 -1.91 -4.80 -3.18
CA ASP A 184 -0.95 -5.43 -2.28
C ASP A 184 -1.02 -6.96 -2.45
N PRO A 185 0.05 -7.61 -2.95
CA PRO A 185 0.03 -9.05 -3.17
C PRO A 185 0.17 -9.84 -1.86
N ASN A 186 0.43 -9.19 -0.73
CA ASN A 186 0.76 -9.84 0.53
C ASN A 186 -0.38 -9.75 1.55
N HIS A 187 -1.35 -8.87 1.38
CA HIS A 187 -2.43 -8.65 2.35
C HIS A 187 -3.80 -8.78 1.71
N GLY A 188 -4.65 -9.63 2.31
CA GLY A 188 -5.99 -9.85 1.77
C GLY A 188 -6.69 -11.06 2.34
N GLY A 189 -7.48 -11.73 1.50
CA GLY A 189 -8.23 -12.93 1.87
C GLY A 189 -8.58 -13.79 0.66
N VAL A 190 -9.25 -14.91 0.90
CA VAL A 190 -9.66 -15.84 -0.16
C VAL A 190 -11.16 -15.79 -0.36
N SER A 191 -11.60 -15.60 -1.61
CA SER A 191 -13.00 -15.68 -2.03
C SER A 191 -13.07 -16.32 -3.41
N GLY A 192 -14.10 -17.12 -3.67
CA GLY A 192 -14.24 -17.81 -4.97
C GLY A 192 -13.08 -18.73 -5.35
N GLY A 193 -12.25 -19.16 -4.40
CA GLY A 193 -11.07 -19.99 -4.66
C GLY A 193 -9.82 -19.23 -5.11
N ALA A 194 -9.83 -17.89 -5.08
CA ALA A 194 -8.69 -17.04 -5.41
C ALA A 194 -8.35 -16.10 -4.26
N PHE A 195 -7.08 -15.69 -4.18
CA PHE A 195 -6.64 -14.60 -3.31
C PHE A 195 -7.07 -13.26 -3.91
N HIS A 196 -7.53 -12.36 -3.04
CA HIS A 196 -7.88 -10.99 -3.39
C HIS A 196 -7.31 -10.03 -2.34
N SER A 197 -6.79 -8.90 -2.81
CA SER A 197 -6.20 -7.90 -1.93
C SER A 197 -7.26 -7.09 -1.18
N THR A 198 -6.93 -6.67 0.04
CA THR A 198 -7.68 -5.64 0.80
C THR A 198 -6.99 -4.28 0.74
N ARG A 199 -5.84 -4.18 0.05
CA ARG A 199 -5.00 -2.97 0.08
C ARG A 199 -4.56 -2.53 -1.30
N VAL A 200 -4.42 -1.22 -1.45
CA VAL A 200 -3.75 -0.60 -2.60
C VAL A 200 -2.45 0.04 -2.10
N LEU A 201 -1.36 -0.25 -2.81
CA LEU A 201 -0.06 0.36 -2.59
C LEU A 201 0.15 1.48 -3.60
N VAL A 202 0.57 2.65 -3.12
CA VAL A 202 1.02 3.78 -3.94
C VAL A 202 2.49 3.99 -3.65
N ASP A 203 3.34 3.43 -4.52
CA ASP A 203 4.78 3.62 -4.48
C ASP A 203 5.14 4.95 -5.13
N LEU A 204 5.64 5.85 -4.29
CA LEU A 204 5.95 7.21 -4.68
C LEU A 204 7.25 7.30 -5.47
N THR A 205 8.07 6.24 -5.45
CA THR A 205 9.28 6.12 -6.24
C THR A 205 9.15 5.05 -7.31
N ILE A 206 9.83 5.26 -8.43
CA ILE A 206 9.88 4.30 -9.52
C ILE A 206 11.30 4.30 -10.06
N SER A 207 12.00 3.19 -9.90
CA SER A 207 13.35 3.07 -10.44
C SER A 207 13.31 2.82 -11.96
N PRO A 208 14.36 3.23 -12.70
CA PRO A 208 14.44 2.92 -14.13
C PRO A 208 14.37 1.41 -14.43
N ALA A 209 14.89 0.58 -13.54
CA ALA A 209 14.87 -0.88 -13.69
C ALA A 209 13.46 -1.48 -13.49
N GLU A 210 12.59 -0.78 -12.75
CA GLU A 210 11.23 -1.25 -12.47
C GLU A 210 10.27 -1.03 -13.64
N ILE A 211 10.53 -0.02 -14.48
CA ILE A 211 9.66 0.36 -15.61
C ILE A 211 9.33 -0.84 -16.50
N ALA A 212 10.32 -1.71 -16.77
CA ALA A 212 10.14 -2.87 -17.63
C ALA A 212 9.09 -3.88 -17.11
N GLY A 213 8.79 -3.84 -15.81
CA GLY A 213 7.80 -4.72 -15.16
C GLY A 213 6.46 -4.04 -14.83
N ILE A 214 6.30 -2.75 -15.12
CA ILE A 214 5.05 -2.03 -14.83
C ILE A 214 4.14 -2.11 -16.05
N ALA A 215 2.92 -2.61 -15.84
CA ALA A 215 1.96 -2.80 -16.92
C ALA A 215 1.54 -1.48 -17.60
N THR A 216 1.47 -0.41 -16.82
CA THR A 216 1.16 0.94 -17.29
C THR A 216 2.44 1.77 -17.38
N PRO A 217 2.79 2.33 -18.56
CA PRO A 217 3.98 3.16 -18.70
C PRO A 217 3.94 4.36 -17.74
N VAL A 218 4.91 4.40 -16.82
CA VAL A 218 5.10 5.48 -15.85
C VAL A 218 6.53 6.00 -15.99
N PRO A 219 6.75 7.33 -15.93
CA PRO A 219 8.10 7.87 -16.01
C PRO A 219 8.92 7.44 -14.78
N PRO A 220 10.24 7.23 -14.93
CA PRO A 220 11.10 6.97 -13.78
C PRO A 220 11.04 8.15 -12.80
N ASN A 221 10.92 7.85 -11.51
CA ASN A 221 10.99 8.82 -10.44
C ASN A 221 11.75 8.23 -9.25
N PRO A 222 13.10 8.26 -9.25
CA PRO A 222 13.88 7.68 -8.15
C PRO A 222 13.87 8.54 -6.87
N VAL A 223 13.33 9.76 -6.93
CA VAL A 223 13.37 10.74 -5.82
C VAL A 223 12.09 10.72 -5.01
N GLY A 224 10.95 10.58 -5.68
CA GLY A 224 9.63 10.52 -5.06
C GLY A 224 8.88 11.83 -5.11
N LEU A 225 8.06 12.11 -4.09
CA LEU A 225 7.29 13.36 -3.98
C LEU A 225 8.21 14.60 -3.93
N PRO A 226 7.74 15.81 -4.27
CA PRO A 226 8.47 17.04 -3.98
C PRO A 226 8.54 17.30 -2.47
N ALA A 227 9.60 17.97 -1.99
CA ALA A 227 9.70 18.34 -0.59
C ALA A 227 8.70 19.48 -0.27
N SER A 228 8.12 19.43 0.93
CA SER A 228 7.34 20.53 1.47
C SER A 228 8.23 21.70 1.86
N ILE A 229 7.68 22.90 1.76
CA ILE A 229 8.29 24.12 2.28
C ILE A 229 8.47 23.94 3.81
N PRO A 230 9.69 24.16 4.33
CA PRO A 230 9.93 24.15 5.78
C PRO A 230 8.96 25.07 6.51
N ASP A 231 8.45 24.61 7.66
CA ASP A 231 7.53 25.35 8.54
C ASP A 231 6.17 25.78 7.94
N ALA A 232 5.92 25.51 6.66
CA ALA A 232 4.63 25.76 6.04
C ALA A 232 3.58 24.78 6.59
N PRO A 233 2.46 25.26 7.15
CA PRO A 233 1.41 24.38 7.67
C PRO A 233 0.61 23.70 6.56
N GLN A 234 0.69 24.15 5.31
CA GLN A 234 -0.14 23.63 4.21
C GLN A 234 0.35 22.27 3.70
N ALA A 235 -0.59 21.42 3.32
CA ALA A 235 -0.32 20.22 2.53
C ALA A 235 0.23 20.59 1.13
N ASN A 236 1.19 19.80 0.66
CA ASN A 236 1.74 19.90 -0.70
C ASN A 236 1.44 18.66 -1.55
N VAL A 237 0.65 17.74 -1.01
CA VAL A 237 0.26 16.48 -1.63
C VAL A 237 -1.21 16.21 -1.31
N SER A 238 -1.96 15.75 -2.31
CA SER A 238 -3.35 15.33 -2.17
C SER A 238 -3.58 14.03 -2.94
N LEU A 239 -4.07 13.00 -2.25
CA LEU A 239 -4.57 11.77 -2.84
C LEU A 239 -6.10 11.81 -2.88
N GLU A 240 -6.67 11.44 -4.01
CA GLU A 240 -8.11 11.47 -4.27
C GLU A 240 -8.62 10.13 -4.81
N LEU A 241 -9.69 9.61 -4.21
CA LEU A 241 -10.38 8.39 -4.65
C LEU A 241 -11.82 8.78 -5.04
N PRO A 242 -12.17 8.78 -6.33
CA PRO A 242 -13.51 9.11 -6.80
C PRO A 242 -14.55 8.08 -6.34
N PHE A 243 -15.75 8.56 -5.96
CA PHE A 243 -16.88 7.69 -5.62
C PHE A 243 -17.67 7.23 -6.84
N GLU A 244 -17.63 8.02 -7.92
CA GLU A 244 -18.45 7.83 -9.10
C GLU A 244 -17.65 8.03 -10.39
N VAL A 245 -18.12 7.35 -11.43
CA VAL A 245 -17.64 7.55 -12.79
C VAL A 245 -18.22 8.88 -13.30
N ASP A 246 -17.36 9.76 -13.80
CA ASP A 246 -17.71 11.05 -14.39
C ASP A 246 -16.99 11.20 -15.73
N PRO A 247 -17.58 10.69 -16.83
CA PRO A 247 -16.98 10.74 -18.16
C PRO A 247 -16.76 12.16 -18.66
N ALA A 248 -17.59 13.11 -18.22
CA ALA A 248 -17.46 14.52 -18.60
C ALA A 248 -16.16 15.14 -18.05
N ARG A 249 -15.59 14.53 -17.00
CA ARG A 249 -14.33 14.93 -16.38
C ARG A 249 -13.19 13.93 -16.61
N GLY A 250 -13.39 12.96 -17.50
CA GLY A 250 -12.37 11.95 -17.81
C GLY A 250 -12.20 10.87 -16.74
N GLN A 251 -13.13 10.77 -15.79
CA GLN A 251 -13.12 9.72 -14.76
C GLN A 251 -13.96 8.52 -15.23
N PHE A 252 -13.32 7.50 -15.78
CA PHE A 252 -14.03 6.35 -16.37
C PHE A 252 -14.12 5.12 -15.47
N LEU A 253 -13.26 5.04 -14.45
CA LEU A 253 -13.13 3.88 -13.57
C LEU A 253 -13.16 4.30 -12.11
N ILE A 254 -13.62 3.43 -11.22
CA ILE A 254 -13.56 3.65 -9.77
C ILE A 254 -13.14 2.35 -9.11
N LEU A 255 -12.55 2.46 -7.93
CA LEU A 255 -12.19 1.29 -7.14
C LEU A 255 -13.46 0.61 -6.63
N ARG A 256 -13.50 -0.73 -6.70
CA ARG A 256 -14.64 -1.55 -6.31
C ARG A 256 -14.19 -2.79 -5.52
N ASN A 257 -15.11 -3.35 -4.75
CA ASN A 257 -14.95 -4.70 -4.21
C ASN A 257 -15.43 -5.77 -5.22
N LEU A 258 -15.28 -7.05 -4.88
CA LEU A 258 -15.68 -8.18 -5.73
C LEU A 258 -17.17 -8.22 -6.08
N SER A 259 -18.05 -7.65 -5.26
CA SER A 259 -19.49 -7.52 -5.56
C SER A 259 -19.82 -6.34 -6.48
N GLY A 260 -18.82 -5.52 -6.84
CA GLY A 260 -18.98 -4.31 -7.63
C GLY A 260 -19.37 -3.08 -6.82
N ALA A 261 -19.42 -3.17 -5.49
CA ALA A 261 -19.70 -2.05 -4.60
C ALA A 261 -18.58 -1.00 -4.65
N ARG A 262 -18.98 0.27 -4.56
CA ARG A 262 -18.09 1.43 -4.56
C ARG A 262 -17.66 1.81 -3.15
N LEU A 263 -16.76 2.79 -3.07
CA LEU A 263 -16.47 3.48 -1.82
C LEU A 263 -17.73 4.17 -1.26
N ALA A 264 -18.00 3.99 0.02
CA ALA A 264 -19.06 4.72 0.72
C ALA A 264 -18.79 6.23 0.69
N SER A 265 -19.83 7.02 0.50
CA SER A 265 -19.78 8.48 0.56
C SER A 265 -19.88 9.03 1.99
N GLU A 266 -19.93 8.15 2.99
CA GLU A 266 -20.00 8.50 4.41
C GLU A 266 -18.97 7.65 5.18
N ASP A 267 -18.62 8.07 6.40
CA ASP A 267 -17.69 7.37 7.30
C ASP A 267 -16.29 7.03 6.73
N ASN A 268 -15.86 7.73 5.68
CA ASN A 268 -14.53 7.58 5.08
C ASN A 268 -13.56 8.70 5.47
N GLY A 269 -14.00 9.71 6.22
CA GLY A 269 -13.21 10.93 6.46
C GLY A 269 -13.55 12.04 5.45
N PRO A 270 -12.63 13.00 5.20
CA PRO A 270 -12.94 14.20 4.43
C PRO A 270 -13.28 13.94 2.96
N ILE A 271 -14.37 14.56 2.51
CA ILE A 271 -14.90 14.44 1.16
C ILE A 271 -14.85 15.79 0.47
N VAL A 272 -14.44 15.79 -0.79
CA VAL A 272 -14.50 16.96 -1.67
C VAL A 272 -15.71 16.81 -2.58
N THR A 273 -16.63 17.77 -2.51
CA THR A 273 -17.87 17.80 -3.31
C THR A 273 -17.86 18.87 -4.40
N THR A 274 -16.86 19.75 -4.41
CA THR A 274 -16.76 20.88 -5.36
C THR A 274 -16.24 20.48 -6.74
N GLN A 275 -15.79 19.23 -6.89
CA GLN A 275 -15.31 18.62 -8.14
C GLN A 275 -16.04 17.28 -8.38
N THR A 276 -15.41 16.29 -9.02
CA THR A 276 -15.89 14.90 -8.98
C THR A 276 -15.90 14.46 -7.52
N PRO A 277 -17.05 14.06 -6.94
CA PRO A 277 -17.12 13.64 -5.55
C PRO A 277 -16.06 12.58 -5.25
N SER A 278 -15.14 12.91 -4.35
CA SER A 278 -14.00 12.06 -4.04
C SER A 278 -13.66 12.11 -2.57
N LEU A 279 -13.12 10.98 -2.10
CA LEU A 279 -12.45 10.90 -0.83
C LEU A 279 -11.08 11.55 -0.96
N GLN A 280 -10.75 12.51 -0.09
CA GLN A 280 -9.46 13.21 -0.12
C GLN A 280 -8.58 12.87 1.08
N ARG A 281 -7.27 12.76 0.82
CA ARG A 281 -6.20 12.64 1.81
C ARG A 281 -5.08 13.60 1.47
N ALA A 282 -5.00 14.68 2.24
CA ALA A 282 -3.95 15.69 2.13
C ALA A 282 -2.82 15.43 3.13
N LEU A 283 -1.58 15.59 2.69
CA LEU A 283 -0.38 15.34 3.49
C LEU A 283 0.77 16.28 3.11
N ARG A 284 1.84 16.23 3.91
CA ARG A 284 3.12 16.90 3.63
C ARG A 284 4.20 15.87 3.28
N SER A 285 5.13 16.25 2.41
CA SER A 285 6.29 15.41 2.05
C SER A 285 7.64 16.10 2.13
#